data_AF-A0A2H9ZXB4-F1
#
_entry.id   AF-A0A2H9ZXB4-F1
#
_cell.length_a   1.000
_cell.length_b   1.000
_cell.length_c   1.000
_cell.angle_alpha   90.00
_cell.angle_beta   90.00
_cell.angle_gamma   90.00
#
_symmetry.space_group_name_H-M   'P 1'
#
loop_
_entity.id
_entity.type
_entity.pdbx_description
1 polymer ?
#
loop_
_entity_poly.entity_id
_entity_poly.type
_entity_poly.pdbx_seq_one_letter_code
_entity_poly.pdbx_strand_id
1 'polypeptide(L)'
;MAQVNAEWANKNEVARKEFHHNLSDVNQANFAHVKDLQKRIRELDNEREALREKRRRLREELTKAREASSGAKEAISEARRREESLKSEVRSLRALVENSSGWRGRRMEDLEEAVRRAVKVVSASPVGHHVKSQAAFDVLLQTLVDVSILNQENIRGPAVLPFCGPKGPGRFFDAESPCPEEIPPPKSYAGWGYQLAPSRKSPEEGQTTPLEASWSGRALPPPQPQDRPGSQK
;
A
#
# COMPACT_ATOMS: atom_id res chain seq x y z
N MET A 1 -50.89 -119.51 22.63
CA MET A 1 -50.10 -118.62 23.51
C MET A 1 -48.70 -118.33 22.97
N ALA A 2 -47.89 -119.35 22.59
CA ALA A 2 -46.51 -119.13 22.13
C ALA A 2 -46.36 -118.26 20.86
N GLN A 3 -47.23 -118.45 19.87
CA GLN A 3 -47.16 -117.71 18.59
C GLN A 3 -47.44 -116.20 18.75
N VAL A 4 -48.43 -115.84 19.58
CA VAL A 4 -48.75 -114.44 19.90
C VAL A 4 -47.59 -113.75 20.64
N ASN A 5 -46.89 -114.48 21.50
CA ASN A 5 -45.74 -113.94 22.24
C ASN A 5 -44.53 -113.68 21.33
N ALA A 6 -44.31 -114.53 20.32
CA ALA A 6 -43.25 -114.36 19.32
C ALA A 6 -43.51 -113.16 18.40
N GLU A 7 -44.74 -112.96 17.94
CA GLU A 7 -45.11 -111.79 17.14
C GLU A 7 -44.95 -110.48 17.92
N TRP A 8 -45.33 -110.47 19.19
CA TRP A 8 -45.17 -109.30 20.06
C TRP A 8 -43.69 -108.96 20.27
N ALA A 9 -42.85 -109.97 20.53
CA ALA A 9 -41.41 -109.78 20.65
C ALA A 9 -40.76 -109.21 19.38
N ASN A 10 -41.17 -109.70 18.20
CA ASN A 10 -40.67 -109.20 16.93
C ASN A 10 -41.07 -107.74 16.67
N LYS A 11 -42.35 -107.38 16.92
CA LYS A 11 -42.83 -105.99 16.79
C LYS A 11 -42.09 -105.05 17.73
N ASN A 12 -41.82 -105.50 18.96
CA ASN A 12 -41.05 -104.72 19.93
C ASN A 12 -39.60 -104.49 19.45
N GLU A 13 -38.94 -105.50 18.91
CA GLU A 13 -37.57 -105.36 18.39
C GLU A 13 -37.51 -104.42 17.17
N VAL A 14 -38.50 -104.46 16.27
CA VAL A 14 -38.61 -103.51 15.15
C VAL A 14 -38.78 -102.08 15.68
N ALA A 15 -39.74 -101.87 16.59
CA ALA A 15 -39.97 -100.55 17.19
C ALA A 15 -38.72 -100.01 17.92
N ARG A 16 -37.97 -100.88 18.59
CA ARG A 16 -36.71 -100.53 19.27
C ARG A 16 -35.63 -100.11 18.28
N LYS A 17 -35.48 -100.82 17.15
CA LYS A 17 -34.54 -100.45 16.08
C LYS A 17 -34.90 -99.12 15.44
N GLU A 18 -36.18 -98.89 15.15
CA GLU A 18 -36.68 -97.61 14.63
C GLU A 18 -36.42 -96.46 15.61
N PHE A 19 -36.68 -96.68 16.91
CA PHE A 19 -36.37 -95.69 17.94
C PHE A 19 -34.87 -95.34 17.96
N HIS A 20 -33.98 -96.33 17.92
CA HIS A 20 -32.55 -96.09 17.89
C HIS A 20 -32.09 -95.38 16.61
N HIS A 21 -32.68 -95.71 15.45
CA HIS A 21 -32.39 -95.03 14.20
C HIS A 21 -32.83 -93.55 14.26
N ASN A 22 -34.07 -93.29 14.66
CA ASN A 22 -34.59 -91.93 14.83
C ASN A 22 -33.74 -91.12 15.83
N LEU A 23 -33.32 -91.75 16.93
CA LEU A 23 -32.45 -91.09 17.92
C LEU A 23 -31.08 -90.75 17.33
N SER A 24 -30.51 -91.65 16.53
CA SER A 24 -29.25 -91.41 15.83
C SER A 24 -29.35 -90.24 14.85
N ASP A 25 -30.43 -90.20 14.06
CA ASP A 25 -30.66 -89.13 13.08
C ASP A 25 -30.85 -87.78 13.76
N VAL A 26 -31.65 -87.73 14.83
CA VAL A 26 -31.83 -86.51 15.64
C VAL A 26 -30.51 -86.05 16.25
N ASN A 27 -29.71 -86.98 16.78
CA ASN A 27 -28.39 -86.64 17.34
C ASN A 27 -27.44 -86.09 16.26
N GLN A 28 -27.45 -86.68 15.06
CA GLN A 28 -26.65 -86.21 13.94
C GLN A 28 -27.09 -84.81 13.47
N ALA A 29 -28.39 -84.58 13.34
CA ALA A 29 -28.96 -83.27 13.00
C ALA A 29 -28.62 -82.21 14.05
N ASN A 30 -28.76 -82.54 15.34
CA ASN A 30 -28.39 -81.66 16.45
C ASN A 30 -26.90 -81.34 16.43
N PHE A 31 -26.03 -82.32 16.17
CA PHE A 31 -24.60 -82.10 16.06
C PHE A 31 -24.25 -81.16 14.91
N ALA A 32 -24.86 -81.33 13.73
CA ALA A 32 -24.67 -80.45 12.58
C ALA A 32 -25.12 -79.02 12.90
N HIS A 33 -26.27 -78.85 13.55
CA HIS A 33 -26.78 -77.54 13.95
C HIS A 33 -25.86 -76.84 14.97
N VAL A 34 -25.35 -77.56 15.97
CA VAL A 34 -24.37 -77.01 16.93
C VAL A 34 -23.10 -76.56 16.22
N LYS A 35 -22.62 -77.30 15.22
CA LYS A 35 -21.43 -76.92 14.45
C LYS A 35 -21.67 -75.66 13.62
N ASP A 36 -22.84 -75.51 13.01
CA ASP A 36 -23.21 -74.31 12.29
C ASP A 36 -23.32 -73.10 13.21
N LEU A 37 -23.98 -73.25 14.37
CA LEU A 37 -24.03 -72.20 15.39
C LEU A 37 -22.63 -71.78 15.87
N GLN A 38 -21.75 -72.75 16.15
CA GLN A 38 -20.36 -72.47 16.52
C GLN A 38 -19.62 -71.71 15.42
N LYS A 39 -19.89 -72.02 14.14
CA LYS A 39 -19.32 -71.28 13.01
C LYS A 39 -19.85 -69.85 12.97
N ARG A 40 -21.17 -69.67 13.08
CA ARG A 40 -21.82 -68.36 13.04
C ARG A 40 -21.37 -67.45 14.18
N ILE A 41 -21.18 -68.00 15.38
CA ILE A 41 -20.63 -67.26 16.54
C ILE A 41 -19.25 -66.71 16.21
N ARG A 42 -18.36 -67.54 15.65
CA ARG A 42 -17.00 -67.10 15.24
C ARG A 42 -17.03 -66.00 14.17
N GLU A 43 -17.91 -66.13 13.18
CA GLU A 43 -18.10 -65.10 12.15
C GLU A 43 -18.55 -63.77 12.76
N LEU A 44 -19.56 -63.80 13.63
CA LEU A 44 -20.08 -62.61 14.30
C LEU A 44 -19.03 -61.95 15.19
N ASP A 45 -18.20 -62.73 15.89
CA ASP A 45 -17.08 -62.19 16.67
C ASP A 45 -16.06 -61.47 15.78
N ASN A 46 -15.71 -62.06 14.63
CA ASN A 46 -14.80 -61.43 13.66
C ASN A 46 -15.39 -60.13 13.08
N GLU A 47 -16.66 -60.14 12.70
CA GLU A 47 -17.37 -58.94 12.20
C GLU A 47 -17.42 -57.83 13.27
N ARG A 48 -17.67 -58.21 14.53
CA ARG A 48 -17.66 -57.28 15.66
C ARG A 48 -16.29 -56.63 15.86
N GLU A 49 -15.20 -57.40 15.80
CA GLU A 49 -13.85 -56.83 15.89
C GLU A 49 -13.54 -55.89 14.72
N ALA A 50 -13.92 -56.26 13.50
CA ALA A 50 -13.76 -55.39 12.32
C ALA A 50 -14.52 -54.07 12.47
N LEU A 51 -15.73 -54.09 13.04
CA LEU A 51 -16.50 -52.89 13.32
C LEU A 51 -15.87 -52.00 14.41
N ARG A 52 -15.28 -52.60 15.46
CA ARG A 52 -14.55 -51.83 16.48
C ARG A 52 -13.34 -51.12 15.89
N GLU A 53 -12.60 -51.81 15.04
CA GLU A 53 -11.43 -51.25 14.36
C GLU A 53 -11.82 -50.11 13.41
N LYS A 54 -12.88 -50.28 12.61
CA LYS A 54 -13.44 -49.18 11.80
C LYS A 54 -13.86 -47.98 12.65
N ARG A 55 -14.55 -48.23 13.77
CA ARG A 55 -14.96 -47.17 14.71
C ARG A 55 -13.76 -46.43 15.29
N ARG A 56 -12.67 -47.13 15.62
CA ARG A 56 -11.43 -46.52 16.11
C ARG A 56 -10.84 -45.57 15.06
N ARG A 57 -10.68 -46.03 13.82
CA ARG A 57 -10.17 -45.21 12.71
C ARG A 57 -11.02 -43.97 12.46
N LEU A 58 -12.35 -44.12 12.45
CA LEU A 58 -13.26 -42.98 12.26
C LEU A 58 -13.13 -41.94 13.38
N ARG A 59 -12.89 -42.36 14.63
CA ARG A 59 -12.64 -41.41 15.73
C ARG A 59 -11.34 -40.65 15.55
N GLU A 60 -10.29 -41.32 15.11
CA GLU A 60 -8.98 -40.69 14.83
C GLU A 60 -9.06 -39.68 13.69
N GLU A 61 -9.76 -40.02 12.60
CA GLU A 61 -9.99 -39.08 11.51
C GLU A 61 -10.87 -37.90 11.93
N LEU A 62 -11.88 -38.14 12.76
CA LEU A 62 -12.72 -37.08 13.32
C LEU A 62 -11.89 -36.12 14.19
N THR A 63 -10.99 -36.63 15.03
CA THR A 63 -10.10 -35.77 15.84
C THR A 63 -9.18 -34.93 14.96
N LYS A 64 -8.54 -35.52 13.93
CA LYS A 64 -7.70 -34.77 12.97
C LYS A 64 -8.48 -33.70 12.23
N ALA A 65 -9.70 -34.02 11.78
CA ALA A 65 -10.56 -33.06 11.09
C ALA A 65 -10.97 -31.89 12.00
N ARG A 66 -11.20 -32.15 13.30
CA ARG A 66 -11.47 -31.10 14.29
C ARG A 66 -10.27 -30.19 14.49
N GLU A 67 -9.07 -30.75 14.65
CA GLU A 67 -7.83 -29.99 14.81
C GLU A 67 -7.56 -29.10 13.59
N ALA A 68 -7.71 -29.66 12.38
CA ALA A 68 -7.60 -28.90 11.13
C ALA A 68 -8.64 -27.78 11.03
N SER A 69 -9.89 -28.06 11.44
CA SER A 69 -10.96 -27.05 11.45
C SER A 69 -10.68 -25.93 12.45
N SER A 70 -10.17 -26.23 13.65
CA SER A 70 -9.77 -25.19 14.61
C SER A 70 -8.62 -24.35 14.08
N GLY A 71 -7.59 -24.97 13.49
CA GLY A 71 -6.48 -24.22 12.88
C GLY A 71 -6.93 -23.32 11.74
N ALA A 72 -7.83 -23.79 10.88
CA ALA A 72 -8.41 -22.98 9.81
C ALA A 72 -9.20 -21.78 10.36
N LYS A 73 -10.00 -21.97 11.41
CA LYS A 73 -10.74 -20.87 12.06
C LYS A 73 -9.82 -19.83 12.66
N GLU A 74 -8.73 -20.26 13.30
CA GLU A 74 -7.72 -19.37 13.85
C GLU A 74 -7.05 -18.54 12.75
N ALA A 75 -6.60 -19.19 11.67
CA ALA A 75 -6.00 -18.52 10.52
C ALA A 75 -6.94 -17.49 9.87
N ILE A 76 -8.23 -17.83 9.72
CA ILE A 76 -9.25 -16.89 9.22
C ILE A 76 -9.39 -15.69 10.16
N SER A 77 -9.39 -15.90 11.49
CA SER A 77 -9.49 -14.81 12.46
C SER A 77 -8.27 -13.87 12.42
N GLU A 78 -7.08 -14.43 12.19
CA GLU A 78 -5.83 -13.66 12.10
C GLU A 78 -5.75 -12.88 10.79
N ALA A 79 -6.16 -13.50 9.67
CA ALA A 79 -6.28 -12.84 8.37
C ALA A 79 -7.25 -11.64 8.46
N ARG A 80 -8.40 -11.81 9.12
CA ARG A 80 -9.36 -10.72 9.35
C ARG A 80 -8.75 -9.57 10.17
N ARG A 81 -8.02 -9.88 11.24
CA ARG A 81 -7.31 -8.84 12.03
C ARG A 81 -6.30 -8.06 11.18
N ARG A 82 -5.54 -8.74 10.32
CA ARG A 82 -4.61 -8.09 9.37
C ARG A 82 -5.35 -7.21 8.37
N GLU A 83 -6.47 -7.68 7.82
CA GLU A 83 -7.30 -6.91 6.91
C GLU A 83 -7.83 -5.62 7.56
N GLU A 84 -8.32 -5.70 8.79
CA GLU A 84 -8.82 -4.54 9.54
C GLU A 84 -7.70 -3.52 9.82
N SER A 85 -6.50 -3.99 10.16
CA SER A 85 -5.31 -3.15 10.31
C SER A 85 -4.94 -2.45 8.99
N LEU A 86 -4.84 -3.19 7.88
CA LEU A 86 -4.57 -2.62 6.55
C LEU A 86 -5.64 -1.62 6.12
N LYS A 87 -6.92 -1.90 6.39
CA LYS A 87 -8.01 -0.95 6.12
C LYS A 87 -7.83 0.36 6.89
N SER A 88 -7.34 0.29 8.13
CA SER A 88 -7.07 1.49 8.93
C SER A 88 -5.87 2.28 8.40
N GLU A 89 -4.81 1.59 7.96
CA GLU A 89 -3.63 2.20 7.35
C GLU A 89 -3.96 2.86 6.02
N VAL A 90 -4.72 2.19 5.14
CA VAL A 90 -5.21 2.76 3.89
C VAL A 90 -6.07 3.99 4.14
N ARG A 91 -6.93 3.98 5.17
CA ARG A 91 -7.71 5.17 5.58
C ARG A 91 -6.81 6.32 6.05
N SER A 92 -5.77 6.02 6.83
CA SER A 92 -4.79 7.01 7.30
C SER A 92 -4.00 7.63 6.15
N LEU A 93 -3.47 6.80 5.25
CA LEU A 93 -2.72 7.24 4.07
C LEU A 93 -3.61 8.07 3.13
N ARG A 94 -4.87 7.65 2.93
CA ARG A 94 -5.85 8.43 2.17
C ARG A 94 -6.03 9.82 2.77
N ALA A 95 -6.25 9.91 4.08
CA ALA A 95 -6.40 11.20 4.77
C ALA A 95 -5.13 12.07 4.64
N LEU A 96 -3.95 11.47 4.73
CA LEU A 96 -2.68 12.17 4.54
C LEU A 96 -2.55 12.73 3.12
N VAL A 97 -2.88 11.93 2.10
CA VAL A 97 -2.85 12.34 0.69
C VAL A 97 -3.85 13.46 0.44
N GLU A 98 -5.10 13.30 0.88
CA GLU A 98 -6.15 14.32 0.76
C GLU A 98 -5.71 15.64 1.42
N ASN A 99 -5.21 15.57 2.66
CA ASN A 99 -4.67 16.75 3.35
C ASN A 99 -3.56 17.41 2.53
N SER A 100 -2.57 16.66 2.05
CA SER A 100 -1.44 17.20 1.28
C SER A 100 -1.82 17.78 -0.09
N SER A 101 -2.86 17.25 -0.73
CA SER A 101 -3.32 17.68 -2.05
C SER A 101 -3.90 19.10 -2.03
N GLY A 102 -4.63 19.45 -0.98
CA GLY A 102 -5.15 20.81 -0.78
C GLY A 102 -4.05 21.87 -0.59
N TRP A 103 -2.92 21.49 0.01
CA TRP A 103 -1.75 22.39 0.14
C TRP A 103 -1.00 22.59 -1.17
N ARG A 104 -1.03 21.60 -2.07
CA ARG A 104 -0.37 21.72 -3.38
C ARG A 104 -1.10 22.70 -4.31
N GLY A 105 -2.43 22.65 -4.34
CA GLY A 105 -3.24 23.60 -5.11
C GLY A 105 -3.03 25.04 -4.65
N ARG A 106 -3.22 25.31 -3.35
CA ARG A 106 -3.05 26.67 -2.79
C ARG A 106 -1.65 27.26 -3.00
N ARG A 107 -0.58 26.47 -2.82
CA ARG A 107 0.79 26.97 -3.08
C ARG A 107 1.04 27.27 -4.55
N MET A 108 0.43 26.52 -5.45
CA MET A 108 0.56 26.77 -6.89
C MET A 108 -0.20 28.05 -7.27
N GLU A 109 -1.40 28.24 -6.74
CA GLU A 109 -2.19 29.47 -6.89
C GLU A 109 -1.44 30.70 -6.32
N ASP A 110 -0.89 30.61 -5.11
CA ASP A 110 -0.10 31.68 -4.49
C ASP A 110 1.16 32.00 -5.31
N LEU A 111 1.83 30.98 -5.84
CA LEU A 111 3.00 31.15 -6.71
C LEU A 111 2.64 31.81 -8.03
N GLU A 112 1.56 31.37 -8.68
CA GLU A 112 1.05 31.97 -9.92
C GLU A 112 0.71 33.46 -9.71
N GLU A 113 0.06 33.79 -8.60
CA GLU A 113 -0.28 35.17 -8.25
C GLU A 113 0.97 36.00 -7.93
N ALA A 114 1.95 35.43 -7.20
CA ALA A 114 3.22 36.09 -6.92
C ALA A 114 4.01 36.38 -8.21
N VAL A 115 4.10 35.41 -9.12
CA VAL A 115 4.73 35.59 -10.44
C VAL A 115 4.01 36.67 -11.24
N ARG A 116 2.67 36.63 -11.29
CA ARG A 116 1.86 37.65 -11.98
C ARG A 116 2.14 39.06 -11.44
N ARG A 117 2.24 39.22 -10.13
CA ARG A 117 2.60 40.50 -9.48
C ARG A 117 4.03 40.92 -9.79
N ALA A 118 4.99 40.00 -9.70
CA ALA A 118 6.38 40.29 -10.01
C ALA A 118 6.54 40.76 -11.47
N VAL A 119 5.88 40.09 -12.42
CA VAL A 119 5.85 40.50 -13.83
C VAL A 119 5.26 41.90 -13.97
N LYS A 120 4.16 42.22 -13.27
CA LYS A 120 3.56 43.57 -13.29
C LYS A 120 4.51 44.65 -12.75
N VAL A 121 5.26 44.36 -11.68
CA VAL A 121 6.24 45.30 -11.11
C VAL A 121 7.43 45.48 -12.04
N VAL A 122 7.99 44.40 -12.57
CA VAL A 122 9.13 44.46 -13.50
C VAL A 122 8.76 45.21 -14.77
N SER A 123 7.57 44.98 -15.33
CA SER A 123 7.11 45.68 -16.55
C SER A 123 6.76 47.16 -16.34
N ALA A 124 6.57 47.60 -15.10
CA ALA A 124 6.42 49.01 -14.72
C ALA A 124 7.74 49.69 -14.27
N SER A 125 8.82 48.91 -14.11
CA SER A 125 10.15 49.43 -13.75
C SER A 125 10.83 50.08 -14.96
N PRO A 126 11.71 51.10 -14.78
CA PRO A 126 12.54 51.67 -15.84
C PRO A 126 13.33 50.62 -16.63
N VAL A 127 13.75 49.51 -15.99
CA VAL A 127 14.47 48.40 -16.65
C VAL A 127 13.53 47.58 -17.54
N GLY A 128 12.29 47.33 -17.11
CA GLY A 128 11.26 46.69 -17.97
C GLY A 128 10.70 47.64 -19.04
N HIS A 129 10.73 48.94 -18.78
CA HIS A 129 10.52 49.99 -19.78
C HIS A 129 11.75 50.17 -20.70
N HIS A 130 12.94 49.71 -20.31
CA HIS A 130 14.14 49.78 -21.14
C HIS A 130 14.07 48.82 -22.33
N VAL A 131 13.29 47.73 -22.21
CA VAL A 131 12.88 46.90 -23.35
C VAL A 131 11.97 47.67 -24.33
N LYS A 132 11.43 48.82 -23.91
CA LYS A 132 10.57 49.70 -24.72
C LYS A 132 11.24 51.02 -25.14
N SER A 133 12.47 51.34 -24.73
CA SER A 133 13.19 52.47 -25.32
C SER A 133 13.76 52.06 -26.69
N GLN A 134 12.85 51.68 -27.60
CA GLN A 134 13.18 51.44 -28.99
C GLN A 134 14.00 52.61 -29.55
N ALA A 135 13.70 53.85 -29.13
CA ALA A 135 14.47 55.03 -29.46
C ALA A 135 15.95 54.98 -29.01
N ALA A 136 16.26 54.45 -27.82
CA ALA A 136 17.64 54.36 -27.35
C ALA A 136 18.42 53.25 -28.09
N PHE A 137 17.76 52.11 -28.36
CA PHE A 137 18.33 51.08 -29.21
C PHE A 137 18.48 51.54 -30.66
N ASP A 138 17.53 52.31 -31.18
CA ASP A 138 17.58 52.87 -32.53
C ASP A 138 18.78 53.81 -32.67
N VAL A 139 19.03 54.69 -31.69
CA VAL A 139 20.21 55.58 -31.69
C VAL A 139 21.51 54.78 -31.64
N LEU A 140 21.60 53.75 -30.79
CA LEU A 140 22.78 52.89 -30.70
C LEU A 140 23.02 52.09 -32.00
N LEU A 141 21.98 51.47 -32.55
CA LEU A 141 22.07 50.70 -33.79
C LEU A 141 22.42 51.61 -34.96
N GLN A 142 21.83 52.81 -35.06
CA GLN A 142 22.18 53.79 -36.08
C GLN A 142 23.64 54.24 -35.94
N THR A 143 24.11 54.53 -34.73
CA THR A 143 25.51 54.92 -34.50
C THR A 143 26.46 53.81 -34.96
N LEU A 144 26.15 52.53 -34.69
CA LEU A 144 26.96 51.39 -35.12
C LEU A 144 26.95 51.19 -36.65
N VAL A 145 25.84 51.54 -37.31
CA VAL A 145 25.75 51.58 -38.77
C VAL A 145 26.58 52.74 -39.32
N ASP A 146 26.50 53.93 -38.73
CA ASP A 146 27.23 55.12 -39.15
C ASP A 146 28.75 54.94 -39.01
N VAL A 147 29.21 54.26 -37.95
CA VAL A 147 30.62 53.88 -37.79
C VAL A 147 31.01 52.58 -38.51
N SER A 148 30.11 52.05 -39.36
CA SER A 148 30.33 50.87 -40.21
C SER A 148 30.67 49.56 -39.46
N ILE A 149 30.30 49.46 -38.18
CA ILE A 149 30.44 48.22 -37.39
C ILE A 149 29.31 47.24 -37.72
N LEU A 150 28.08 47.75 -37.91
CA LEU A 150 26.96 46.98 -38.42
C LEU A 150 26.75 47.28 -39.90
N ASN A 151 26.68 46.23 -40.72
CA ASN A 151 26.30 46.31 -42.13
C ASN A 151 24.90 45.69 -42.33
N GLN A 152 24.37 45.81 -43.54
CA GLN A 152 23.01 45.37 -43.89
C GLN A 152 22.78 43.86 -43.64
N GLU A 153 23.83 43.05 -43.71
CA GLU A 153 23.77 41.61 -43.47
C GLU A 153 23.82 41.30 -41.96
N ASN A 154 24.75 41.91 -41.23
CA ASN A 154 25.00 41.65 -39.82
C ASN A 154 23.86 42.13 -38.92
N ILE A 155 23.18 43.23 -39.28
CA ILE A 155 22.03 43.73 -38.51
C ILE A 155 20.83 42.77 -38.56
N ARG A 156 20.75 41.91 -39.59
CA ARG A 156 19.71 40.87 -39.72
C ARG A 156 20.06 39.61 -38.91
N GLY A 157 21.22 39.58 -38.27
CA GLY A 157 21.67 38.47 -37.44
C GLY A 157 20.73 38.24 -36.26
N PRO A 158 20.52 36.97 -35.84
CA PRO A 158 19.57 36.63 -34.78
C PRO A 158 19.90 37.26 -33.42
N ALA A 159 21.15 37.68 -33.20
CA ALA A 159 21.57 38.39 -31.98
C ALA A 159 21.16 39.88 -31.97
N VAL A 160 20.97 40.51 -33.13
CA VAL A 160 20.68 41.96 -33.26
C VAL A 160 19.22 42.20 -33.66
N LEU A 161 18.61 41.26 -34.38
CA LEU A 161 17.25 41.33 -34.90
C LEU A 161 16.18 41.63 -33.83
N PRO A 162 16.22 41.07 -32.60
CA PRO A 162 15.23 41.38 -31.57
C PRO A 162 15.22 42.84 -31.13
N PHE A 163 16.34 43.56 -31.32
CA PHE A 163 16.47 44.98 -30.95
C PHE A 163 16.02 45.93 -32.07
N CYS A 164 15.80 45.40 -33.27
CA CYS A 164 15.35 46.19 -34.42
C CYS A 164 13.86 46.57 -34.34
N GLY A 165 13.10 46.17 -33.31
CA GLY A 165 11.71 46.58 -33.16
C GLY A 165 10.78 46.20 -34.34
N PRO A 166 9.53 46.68 -34.35
CA PRO A 166 8.52 46.27 -35.33
C PRO A 166 8.77 46.76 -36.75
N LYS A 167 9.54 47.84 -36.93
CA LYS A 167 9.88 48.40 -38.25
C LYS A 167 11.00 47.65 -38.98
N GLY A 168 11.66 46.71 -38.30
CA GLY A 168 12.71 45.88 -38.88
C GLY A 168 14.01 46.61 -39.25
N PRO A 169 15.09 45.88 -39.55
CA PRO A 169 16.44 46.43 -39.70
C PRO A 169 16.65 47.34 -40.92
N GLY A 170 15.76 47.33 -41.91
CA GLY A 170 15.92 48.11 -43.15
C GLY A 170 16.01 49.62 -42.92
N ARG A 171 15.26 50.13 -41.95
CA ARG A 171 15.13 51.58 -41.69
C ARG A 171 16.43 52.30 -41.34
N PHE A 172 17.47 51.57 -40.92
CA PHE A 172 18.75 52.17 -40.54
C PHE A 172 19.67 52.45 -41.76
N PHE A 173 19.28 51.94 -42.94
CA PHE A 173 20.05 52.03 -44.19
C PHE A 173 19.29 52.76 -45.31
N ASP A 174 18.03 53.12 -45.10
CA ASP A 174 17.21 53.81 -46.09
C ASP A 174 17.51 55.33 -46.05
N ALA A 175 17.89 55.91 -47.19
CA ALA A 175 18.35 57.31 -47.32
C ALA A 175 17.26 58.39 -47.17
N GLU A 176 16.08 58.04 -46.65
CA GLU A 176 14.98 58.96 -46.37
C GLU A 176 14.76 59.09 -44.85
N SER A 177 15.76 59.64 -44.17
CA SER A 177 15.62 60.16 -42.80
C SER A 177 15.55 61.68 -42.86
N PRO A 178 14.49 62.35 -42.39
CA PRO A 178 14.49 63.79 -42.24
C PRO A 178 15.55 64.16 -41.20
N CYS A 179 16.46 65.06 -41.56
CA CYS A 179 17.41 65.68 -40.64
C CYS A 179 16.76 65.99 -39.28
N PRO A 180 17.32 65.52 -38.16
CA PRO A 180 16.98 66.12 -36.88
C PRO A 180 17.50 67.56 -36.90
N GLU A 181 16.54 68.48 -36.90
CA GLU A 181 16.71 69.90 -36.66
C GLU A 181 17.60 70.15 -35.45
N GLU A 182 18.51 71.13 -35.60
CA GLU A 182 19.63 71.44 -34.72
C GLU A 182 19.32 71.39 -33.22
N ILE A 183 20.16 70.64 -32.51
CA ILE A 183 20.31 70.72 -31.05
C ILE A 183 20.93 72.08 -30.70
N PRO A 184 20.32 72.92 -29.83
CA PRO A 184 20.98 74.12 -29.34
C PRO A 184 22.17 73.75 -28.43
N PRO A 185 23.23 74.58 -28.36
CA PRO A 185 24.53 74.18 -27.83
C PRO A 185 24.50 73.81 -26.34
N PRO A 186 25.45 72.98 -25.86
CA PRO A 186 25.44 72.45 -24.50
C PRO A 186 25.61 73.57 -23.47
N LYS A 187 24.60 73.77 -22.63
CA LYS A 187 24.76 74.48 -21.36
C LYS A 187 25.63 73.63 -20.44
N SER A 188 26.80 74.16 -20.11
CA SER A 188 27.66 73.73 -19.02
C SER A 188 26.86 73.47 -17.74
N TYR A 189 26.69 72.21 -17.36
CA TYR A 189 26.19 71.83 -16.04
C TYR A 189 27.40 71.55 -15.15
N ALA A 190 27.63 72.48 -14.24
CA ALA A 190 28.61 72.36 -13.17
C ALA A 190 28.10 71.39 -12.09
N GLY A 191 29.01 70.56 -11.59
CA GLY A 191 29.07 70.18 -10.18
C GLY A 191 28.18 69.02 -9.75
N TRP A 192 28.80 67.84 -9.62
CA TRP A 192 28.69 67.05 -8.38
C TRP A 192 30.08 66.46 -8.09
N GLY A 193 30.69 66.97 -7.02
CA GLY A 193 32.03 66.60 -6.58
C GLY A 193 32.07 65.45 -5.58
N TYR A 194 33.30 64.98 -5.39
CA TYR A 194 33.87 64.19 -4.28
C TYR A 194 33.45 62.70 -4.20
N GLN A 195 34.36 61.79 -4.56
CA GLN A 195 35.48 61.21 -3.77
C GLN A 195 34.98 60.22 -2.70
N LEU A 196 35.23 58.90 -2.87
CA LEU A 196 36.38 58.15 -2.29
C LEU A 196 36.34 58.21 -0.74
N ALA A 197 36.32 57.13 0.04
CA ALA A 197 36.92 55.81 -0.14
C ALA A 197 36.43 54.82 0.98
N PRO A 198 37.18 53.79 1.46
CA PRO A 198 36.72 52.41 1.43
C PRO A 198 36.77 51.68 2.79
N SER A 199 36.46 50.38 2.76
CA SER A 199 36.91 49.31 3.67
C SER A 199 36.53 49.35 5.15
N ARG A 200 35.91 48.25 5.61
CA ARG A 200 36.49 47.47 6.71
C ARG A 200 36.08 45.99 6.66
N LYS A 201 37.11 45.16 6.73
CA LYS A 201 37.10 43.71 6.99
C LYS A 201 36.50 43.39 8.38
N SER A 202 35.98 42.16 8.46
CA SER A 202 35.66 41.26 9.61
C SER A 202 36.82 41.08 10.61
N PRO A 203 36.84 40.17 11.64
CA PRO A 203 35.98 39.00 11.99
C PRO A 203 35.81 38.71 13.52
N GLU A 204 35.29 37.50 13.87
CA GLU A 204 35.35 36.69 15.13
C GLU A 204 33.93 36.24 15.57
N GLU A 205 33.50 34.96 15.65
CA GLU A 205 34.08 33.64 16.01
C GLU A 205 33.96 33.29 17.52
N GLY A 206 33.30 32.16 17.85
CA GLY A 206 33.17 31.51 19.18
C GLY A 206 31.74 31.43 19.74
N GLN A 207 31.02 30.28 19.71
CA GLN A 207 30.94 29.19 20.71
C GLN A 207 30.63 29.71 22.15
N THR A 208 29.69 29.23 22.99
CA THR A 208 29.10 27.93 23.38
C THR A 208 27.75 28.24 24.12
N THR A 209 26.68 27.43 24.18
CA THR A 209 26.41 26.27 25.09
C THR A 209 24.85 26.05 25.06
N PRO A 210 24.30 24.85 25.33
CA PRO A 210 22.89 24.50 25.15
C PRO A 210 22.04 24.76 26.40
N LEU A 211 20.75 25.05 26.20
CA LEU A 211 19.80 25.21 27.29
C LEU A 211 19.23 23.84 27.69
N GLU A 212 19.65 23.35 28.86
CA GLU A 212 18.93 22.33 29.63
C GLU A 212 17.54 22.85 30.02
N ALA A 213 16.51 22.04 29.84
CA ALA A 213 15.27 22.14 30.58
C ALA A 213 15.02 20.79 31.27
N SER A 214 15.36 20.76 32.55
CA SER A 214 15.00 19.72 33.50
C SER A 214 13.51 19.81 33.81
N TRP A 215 12.77 18.73 33.58
CA TRP A 215 11.49 18.49 34.24
C TRP A 215 11.48 17.07 34.78
N SER A 216 11.70 17.00 36.08
CA SER A 216 11.62 15.82 36.93
C SER A 216 10.21 15.21 36.94
N GLY A 217 10.18 13.90 37.20
CA GLY A 217 9.01 13.07 37.09
C GLY A 217 7.83 13.38 38.01
N ARG A 218 6.68 12.81 37.64
CA ARG A 218 5.67 12.37 38.60
C ARG A 218 5.10 11.03 38.17
N ALA A 219 4.99 10.17 39.17
CA ALA A 219 4.72 8.75 39.12
C ALA A 219 3.33 8.36 38.58
N LEU A 220 3.29 7.21 37.90
CA LEU A 220 2.09 6.37 37.73
C LEU A 220 1.69 5.75 39.09
N PRO A 221 0.40 5.67 39.43
CA PRO A 221 -0.03 4.86 40.56
C PRO A 221 -0.02 3.36 40.18
N PRO A 222 0.26 2.44 41.13
CA PRO A 222 0.18 1.00 40.87
C PRO A 222 -1.28 0.53 40.78
N PRO A 223 -1.56 -0.58 40.06
CA PRO A 223 -2.89 -1.17 39.99
C PRO A 223 -3.29 -1.77 41.34
N GLN A 224 -4.51 -1.46 41.80
CA GLN A 224 -5.16 -2.15 42.91
C GLN A 224 -5.53 -3.61 42.53
N PRO A 225 -5.39 -4.59 43.43
CA PRO A 225 -6.00 -5.90 43.29
C PRO A 225 -7.51 -5.79 43.51
N GLN A 226 -8.31 -6.23 42.53
CA GLN A 226 -9.72 -6.52 42.79
C GLN A 226 -9.84 -7.92 43.38
N ASP A 227 -10.20 -7.96 44.66
CA ASP A 227 -10.84 -9.10 45.28
C ASP A 227 -12.10 -9.48 44.49
N ARG A 228 -12.25 -10.78 44.18
CA ARG A 228 -13.56 -11.38 43.98
C ARG A 228 -13.80 -12.50 44.98
N PRO A 229 -14.97 -12.49 45.64
CA PRO A 229 -15.32 -13.42 46.70
C PRO A 229 -15.76 -14.77 46.14
N GLY A 230 -15.68 -15.78 47.01
CA GLY A 230 -16.07 -17.14 46.71
C GLY A 230 -17.52 -17.30 46.22
N SER A 231 -17.76 -18.43 45.57
CA SER A 231 -19.07 -19.02 45.48
C SER A 231 -18.93 -20.50 45.76
N GLN A 232 -19.47 -20.89 46.91
CA GLN A 232 -19.97 -22.23 47.16
C GLN A 232 -21.09 -22.54 46.15
N LYS A 233 -20.99 -23.68 45.49
CA LYS A 233 -22.06 -24.68 45.35
C LYS A 233 -21.50 -25.93 44.68
#